data_AF-A0A519BLI0-F1
#
_entry.id   AF-A0A519BLI0-F1
#
_cell.length_a   1.000
_cell.length_b   1.000
_cell.length_c   1.000
_cell.angle_alpha   90.00
_cell.angle_beta   90.00
_cell.angle_gamma   90.00
#
_symmetry.space_group_name_H-M   'P 1'
#
loop_
_entity.id
_entity.type
_entity.pdbx_description
1 polymer ?
#
loop_
_entity_poly.entity_id
_entity_poly.type
_entity_poly.pdbx_seq_one_letter_code
_entity_poly.pdbx_strand_id
1 'polypeptide(L)'
;MNNSKKYGNDELDILEIAFLCVSGLFALFYFSNSKFKYYIDCFYTFAGYAFTHFTVVSILYLINLYLFFAGIYGLYVIIFEIKVTGAKLKMHNKLENLKKEGN
;
A
#
# COMPACT_ATOMS: atom_id res chain seq x y z
N MET A 1 8.76 44.70 1.68
CA MET A 1 9.27 43.31 1.68
C MET A 1 8.93 42.68 3.02
N ASN A 2 7.89 41.85 3.06
CA ASN A 2 7.45 41.17 4.27
C ASN A 2 7.83 39.69 4.12
N ASN A 3 8.85 39.25 4.85
CA ASN A 3 9.29 37.86 4.92
C ASN A 3 8.38 37.09 5.89
N SER A 4 7.17 36.74 5.45
CA SER A 4 6.41 35.69 6.13
C SER A 4 6.92 34.34 5.65
N LYS A 5 7.73 33.69 6.49
CA LYS A 5 8.05 32.27 6.35
C LYS A 5 6.74 31.49 6.32
N LYS A 6 6.41 30.95 5.15
CA LYS A 6 5.43 29.87 4.97
C LYS A 6 5.93 28.69 5.80
N TYR A 7 5.32 28.46 6.97
CA TYR A 7 5.30 27.12 7.54
C TYR A 7 4.47 26.27 6.58
N GLY A 8 5.11 25.29 5.94
CA GLY A 8 4.45 24.34 5.07
C GLY A 8 3.46 23.51 5.89
N ASN A 9 2.26 23.32 5.34
CA ASN A 9 1.34 22.27 5.76
C ASN A 9 1.99 20.91 5.45
N ASP A 10 2.86 20.45 6.34
CA ASP A 10 3.31 19.06 6.38
C ASP A 10 2.20 18.24 7.06
N GLU A 11 1.04 18.16 6.41
CA GLU A 11 0.01 17.19 6.77
C GLU A 11 0.54 15.82 6.38
N LEU A 12 0.79 14.95 7.36
CA LEU A 12 1.21 13.57 7.11
C LEU A 12 0.21 12.92 6.14
N ASP A 13 0.72 12.38 5.04
CA ASP A 13 -0.10 11.66 4.07
C ASP A 13 -0.68 10.39 4.71
N ILE A 14 -1.85 9.94 4.24
CA ILE A 14 -2.57 8.77 4.76
C ILE A 14 -1.65 7.53 4.75
N LEU A 15 -0.77 7.44 3.75
CA LEU A 15 0.23 6.37 3.65
C LEU A 15 1.28 6.43 4.77
N GLU A 16 1.74 7.63 5.14
CA GLU A 16 2.71 7.80 6.21
C GLU A 16 2.08 7.50 7.57
N ILE A 17 0.82 7.92 7.79
CA ILE A 17 0.07 7.58 9.00
C ILE A 17 -0.13 6.06 9.11
N ALA A 18 -0.53 5.41 8.01
CA ALA A 18 -0.69 3.95 7.99
C ALA A 18 0.63 3.24 8.28
N PHE A 19 1.74 3.70 7.69
CA PHE A 19 3.07 3.17 7.95
C PHE A 19 3.48 3.35 9.42
N LEU A 20 3.23 4.52 10.01
CA LEU A 20 3.55 4.81 11.41
C LEU A 20 2.73 3.92 12.36
N CYS A 21 1.44 3.74 12.10
CA CYS A 21 0.57 2.87 12.87
C CYS A 21 1.02 1.40 12.80
N VAL A 22 1.33 0.91 11.59
CA VAL A 22 1.76 -0.48 11.39
C VAL A 22 3.12 -0.74 12.03
N SER A 23 4.09 0.16 11.84
CA SER A 23 5.42 0.04 12.44
C SER A 23 5.38 0.15 13.97
N GLY A 24 4.53 1.03 14.52
CA GLY A 24 4.28 1.14 15.95
C GLY A 24 3.67 -0.13 16.55
N LEU A 25 2.63 -0.68 15.91
CA LEU A 25 2.04 -1.96 16.31
C LEU A 25 3.07 -3.09 16.25
N PHE A 26 3.84 -3.17 15.17
CA PHE A 26 4.88 -4.17 15.01
C PHE A 26 5.91 -4.12 16.16
N ALA A 27 6.41 -2.93 16.48
CA ALA A 27 7.35 -2.74 17.59
C ALA A 27 6.73 -3.15 18.93
N LEU A 28 5.48 -2.75 19.21
CA LEU A 28 4.75 -3.15 20.41
C LEU A 28 4.63 -4.67 20.54
N PHE A 29 4.26 -5.36 19.48
CA PHE A 29 4.19 -6.83 19.49
C PHE A 29 5.56 -7.48 19.64
N TYR A 30 6.61 -6.94 19.00
CA TYR A 30 7.98 -7.43 19.12
C TYR A 30 8.49 -7.39 20.56
N PHE A 31 8.21 -6.32 21.31
CA PHE A 31 8.65 -6.20 22.70
C PHE A 31 7.71 -6.88 23.71
N SER A 32 6.41 -6.95 23.42
CA SER A 32 5.41 -7.43 24.39
C SER A 32 5.09 -8.92 24.27
N ASN A 33 5.34 -9.55 23.11
CA ASN A 33 5.00 -10.95 22.87
C ASN A 33 6.25 -11.78 22.52
N SER A 34 6.67 -12.63 23.46
CA SER A 34 7.86 -13.48 23.31
C SER A 34 7.79 -14.47 22.14
N LYS A 35 6.61 -14.99 21.81
CA LYS A 35 6.42 -15.88 20.65
C LYS A 35 6.59 -15.10 19.35
N PHE A 36 5.97 -13.92 19.25
CA PHE A 36 6.11 -13.06 18.09
C PHE A 36 7.57 -12.66 17.87
N LYS A 37 8.25 -12.22 18.93
CA LYS A 37 9.69 -11.94 18.92
C LYS A 37 10.51 -13.12 18.39
N TYR A 38 10.29 -14.32 18.93
CA TYR A 38 10.99 -15.53 18.50
C TYR A 38 10.81 -15.80 16.99
N TYR A 39 9.59 -15.72 16.46
CA TYR A 39 9.35 -15.92 15.03
C TYR A 39 10.06 -14.88 14.17
N ILE A 40 10.04 -13.61 14.59
CA ILE A 40 10.73 -12.53 13.91
C ILE A 40 12.26 -12.74 13.93
N ASP A 41 12.84 -13.11 15.08
CA ASP A 41 14.27 -13.36 15.22
C ASP A 41 14.72 -14.57 14.38
N CYS A 42 13.92 -15.65 14.34
CA CYS A 42 14.15 -16.80 13.47
C CYS A 42 14.11 -16.40 11.98
N PHE A 43 13.14 -15.57 11.60
CA PHE A 43 13.02 -15.07 10.23
C PHE A 43 14.26 -14.24 9.85
N TYR A 44 14.71 -13.32 10.71
CA TYR A 44 15.91 -12.53 10.45
C TYR A 44 17.17 -13.39 10.36
N THR A 45 17.29 -14.41 11.20
CA THR A 45 18.43 -15.35 11.16
C THR A 45 18.42 -16.15 9.86
N PHE A 46 17.26 -16.66 9.44
CA PHE A 46 17.10 -17.38 8.19
C PHE A 46 17.37 -16.49 6.98
N ALA A 47 16.83 -15.27 6.97
CA ALA A 47 17.06 -14.29 5.91
C ALA A 47 18.56 -13.97 5.81
N GLY A 48 19.23 -13.70 6.93
CA GLY A 48 20.67 -13.47 6.98
C GLY A 48 21.45 -14.64 6.37
N TYR A 49 21.18 -15.87 6.80
CA TYR A 49 21.80 -17.07 6.23
C TYR A 49 21.55 -17.21 4.72
N ALA A 50 20.31 -16.99 4.28
CA ALA A 50 19.95 -17.05 2.86
C ALA A 50 20.70 -15.99 2.04
N PHE A 51 20.81 -14.76 2.53
CA PHE A 51 21.58 -13.71 1.85
C PHE A 51 23.08 -13.98 1.84
N THR A 52 23.63 -14.69 2.83
CA THR A 52 25.07 -15.03 2.85
C THR A 52 25.41 -16.18 1.91
N HIS A 53 24.59 -17.22 1.84
CA HIS A 53 24.89 -18.42 1.05
C HIS A 53 24.25 -18.43 -0.34
N PHE A 54 23.11 -17.75 -0.51
CA PHE A 54 22.31 -17.75 -1.73
C PHE A 54 21.96 -16.33 -2.19
N THR A 55 22.90 -15.38 -2.04
CA THR A 55 22.71 -13.94 -2.26
C THR A 55 21.96 -13.63 -3.56
N VAL A 56 22.41 -14.19 -4.68
CA VAL A 56 21.83 -13.93 -6.02
C VAL A 56 20.38 -14.42 -6.09
N VAL A 57 20.10 -15.60 -5.53
CA VAL A 57 18.76 -16.18 -5.51
C VAL A 57 17.84 -15.36 -4.60
N SER A 58 18.32 -14.94 -3.44
CA SER A 58 17.56 -14.10 -2.50
C SER A 58 17.23 -12.73 -3.10
N ILE A 59 18.17 -12.09 -3.80
CA ILE A 59 17.93 -10.82 -4.50
C ILE A 59 16.91 -11.01 -5.63
N LEU A 60 17.06 -12.05 -6.45
CA LEU A 60 16.08 -12.36 -7.51
C LEU A 60 14.69 -12.62 -6.92
N TYR A 61 14.60 -13.28 -5.78
CA TYR A 61 13.33 -13.52 -5.10
C TYR A 61 12.71 -12.22 -4.59
N LEU A 62 13.49 -11.30 -4.01
CA LEU A 62 13.02 -9.97 -3.61
C LEU A 62 12.50 -9.16 -4.82
N ILE A 63 13.22 -9.17 -5.94
CA ILE A 63 12.79 -8.48 -7.17
C ILE A 63 11.48 -9.09 -7.68
N ASN A 64 11.37 -10.41 -7.71
CA ASN A 64 10.14 -11.09 -8.13
C ASN A 64 8.97 -10.77 -7.20
N LEU A 65 9.21 -10.72 -5.89
CA LEU A 65 8.19 -10.35 -4.90
C LEU A 65 7.73 -8.90 -5.12
N TYR A 66 8.66 -7.97 -5.36
CA TYR A 66 8.33 -6.60 -5.68
C TYR A 66 7.49 -6.48 -6.96
N LEU A 67 7.90 -7.18 -8.03
CA LEU A 67 7.15 -7.22 -9.29
C LEU A 67 5.75 -7.83 -9.11
N PHE A 68 5.63 -8.85 -8.28
CA PHE A 68 4.34 -9.46 -7.94
C PHE A 68 3.41 -8.45 -7.25
N PHE A 69 3.89 -7.71 -6.25
CA PHE A 69 3.11 -6.67 -5.59
C PHE A 69 2.76 -5.51 -6.52
N ALA A 70 3.70 -5.07 -7.36
CA ALA A 70 3.45 -4.06 -8.38
C ALA A 70 2.38 -4.51 -9.39
N GLY A 71 2.41 -5.79 -9.80
CA GLY A 71 1.40 -6.39 -10.66
C GLY A 71 0.01 -6.43 -10.01
N ILE A 72 -0.08 -6.85 -8.74
CA ILE A 72 -1.34 -6.83 -7.97
C ILE A 72 -1.87 -5.40 -7.84
N TYR A 73 -1.00 -4.43 -7.56
CA TYR A 73 -1.40 -3.03 -7.46
C TYR A 73 -1.92 -2.49 -8.80
N GLY A 74 -1.24 -2.80 -9.91
CA GLY A 74 -1.73 -2.45 -11.25
C GLY A 74 -3.10 -3.07 -11.55
N LEU A 75 -3.29 -4.34 -11.18
CA LEU A 75 -4.57 -5.03 -11.34
C LEU A 75 -5.68 -4.41 -10.47
N TYR A 76 -5.34 -4.00 -9.24
CA TYR A 76 -6.24 -3.25 -8.37
C TYR A 76 -6.67 -1.91 -9.00
N VAL A 77 -5.73 -1.15 -9.56
CA VAL A 77 -6.01 0.11 -10.25
C VAL A 77 -6.93 -0.12 -11.46
N ILE A 78 -6.66 -1.13 -12.29
CA ILE A 78 -7.51 -1.47 -13.44
C ILE A 78 -8.94 -1.84 -13.00
N ILE A 79 -9.08 -2.69 -11.96
CA ILE A 79 -10.40 -3.04 -11.41
C ILE A 79 -11.11 -1.79 -10.90
N PHE A 80 -10.39 -0.91 -10.21
CA PHE A 80 -10.94 0.34 -9.68
C PHE A 80 -11.42 1.26 -10.82
N GLU A 81 -10.61 1.47 -11.86
CA GLU A 81 -10.98 2.26 -13.03
C GLU A 81 -12.18 1.69 -13.79
N ILE A 82 -12.25 0.37 -13.98
CA ILE A 82 -13.40 -0.29 -14.61
C ILE A 82 -14.67 -0.07 -13.78
N LYS A 83 -14.58 -0.20 -12.44
CA LYS A 83 -15.72 0.04 -11.55
C LYS A 83 -16.18 1.50 -11.58
N VAL A 84 -15.26 2.46 -11.54
CA VAL A 84 -15.58 3.90 -11.61
C VAL A 84 -16.16 4.26 -12.97
N THR A 85 -15.59 3.74 -14.06
CA THR A 85 -16.09 3.97 -15.43
C THR A 85 -17.47 3.35 -15.62
N GLY A 86 -17.69 2.12 -15.15
CA GLY A 86 -19.00 1.47 -15.17
C GLY A 86 -20.05 2.22 -14.34
N ALA A 87 -19.67 2.75 -13.18
CA ALA A 87 -20.54 3.59 -12.35
C ALA A 87 -20.92 4.90 -13.07
N LYS A 88 -19.93 5.54 -13.73
CA LYS A 88 -20.15 6.76 -14.53
C LYS A 88 -21.10 6.51 -15.71
N LEU A 89 -20.95 5.38 -16.40
CA LEU A 89 -21.85 4.97 -17.49
C LEU A 89 -23.28 4.72 -17.00
N LYS A 90 -23.42 4.03 -15.86
CA LYS A 90 -24.73 3.76 -15.25
C LYS A 90 -25.44 5.05 -14.80
N MET A 91 -24.68 6.03 -14.31
CA MET A 91 -25.21 7.34 -13.93
C MET A 91 -25.63 8.16 -15.16
N HIS A 92 -24.87 8.09 -16.25
CA HIS A 92 -25.21 8.74 -17.52
C HIS A 92 -26.52 8.19 -18.12
N ASN A 93 -26.67 6.87 -18.20
CA ASN A 93 -27.90 6.25 -18.69
C ASN A 93 -29.12 6.60 -17.83
N LYS A 94 -28.94 6.69 -16.50
CA LYS A 94 -30.02 7.09 -15.59
C LYS A 94 -30.45 8.56 -15.83
N LEU A 95 -29.51 9.46 -16.07
CA LEU A 95 -29.78 10.86 -16.41
C LEU A 95 -30.47 11.00 -17.78
N GLU A 96 -30.08 10.18 -18.76
CA GLU A 96 -30.69 10.21 -20.09
C GLU A 96 -32.14 9.71 -20.08
N ASN A 97 -32.44 8.66 -19.30
CA ASN A 97 -33.81 8.15 -19.15
C ASN A 97 -34.72 9.14 -18.41
N LEU A 98 -34.23 9.79 -17.34
CA LEU A 98 -34.98 10.84 -16.65
C LEU A 98 -35.30 12.04 -17.55
N LYS A 99 -34.41 12.36 -18.51
CA LYS A 99 -34.66 13.41 -19.50
C LYS A 99 -35.69 13.00 -20.55
N LYS A 100 -35.82 11.71 -20.86
CA LYS A 100 -36.82 11.18 -21.82
C LYS A 100 -38.22 11.01 -21.21
N GLU A 101 -38.32 10.76 -19.90
CA GLU A 101 -39.61 10.64 -19.19
C GLU A 101 -40.20 12.00 -18.76
N GLY A 102 -39.37 13.04 -18.65
CA GLY A 102 -39.81 14.40 -18.29
C GLY A 102 -40.29 15.27 -19.46
N ASN A 103 -40.47 14.69 -20.64
CA ASN A 103 -40.90 15.34 -21.88
C ASN A 103 -42.09 14.59 -22.47
#